data_AF-A0A5N4CPC6-F1
#
_entry.id   AF-A0A5N4CPC6-F1
#
_cell.length_a   1.000
_cell.length_b   1.000
_cell.length_c   1.000
_cell.angle_alpha   90.00
_cell.angle_beta   90.00
_cell.angle_gamma   90.00
#
_symmetry.space_group_name_H-M   'P 1'
#
loop_
_entity.id
_entity.type
_entity.pdbx_description
1 polymer ?
#
loop_
_entity_poly.entity_id
_entity_poly.type
_entity_poly.pdbx_seq_one_letter_code
_entity_poly.pdbx_strand_id
1 'polypeptide(L)'
;MGCIQSITCKARIRRENIVVYDVCATIDQCPTRIEETSPIVLRYKTPYFKASARVVMPPIPRHETWVVGWIQACNQMEFFNTYSDLGM
;
A
#
# COMPACT_ATOMS: atom_id res chain seq x y z
N MET A 1 -11.14 0.98 -6.09
CA MET A 1 -10.09 2.03 -6.08
C MET A 1 -10.27 2.90 -4.85
N GLY A 2 -9.19 3.03 -4.05
CA GLY A 2 -8.95 4.11 -3.09
C GLY A 2 -9.79 4.14 -1.80
N CYS A 3 -9.43 3.35 -0.79
CA CYS A 3 -9.97 3.51 0.57
C CYS A 3 -9.38 4.75 1.27
N ILE A 4 -9.78 5.96 0.86
CA ILE A 4 -9.55 7.21 1.61
C ILE A 4 -10.60 7.31 2.74
N GLN A 5 -10.78 6.25 3.53
CA GLN A 5 -11.82 6.20 4.57
C GLN A 5 -11.26 6.07 5.98
N SER A 6 -9.98 5.72 6.15
CA SER A 6 -9.35 5.64 7.47
C SER A 6 -8.68 6.94 7.88
N ILE A 7 -9.46 8.02 8.05
CA ILE A 7 -9.03 9.22 8.77
C ILE A 7 -9.78 9.27 10.12
N THR A 8 -9.65 8.21 10.91
CA THR A 8 -10.06 8.20 12.32
C THR A 8 -9.02 8.92 13.17
N CYS A 9 -8.90 10.24 12.98
CA CYS A 9 -8.09 11.10 13.83
C CYS A 9 -8.98 11.70 14.93
N LYS A 10 -8.54 11.59 16.20
CA LYS A 10 -9.16 12.23 17.36
C LYS A 10 -9.46 13.71 17.06
N ALA A 11 -10.65 14.17 17.44
CA ALA A 11 -11.30 15.41 16.99
C ALA A 11 -10.58 16.75 17.29
N ARG A 12 -9.32 16.75 17.77
CA ARG A 12 -8.61 17.96 18.20
C ARG A 12 -7.78 18.67 17.12
N ILE A 13 -7.57 18.07 15.95
CA ILE A 13 -6.79 18.70 14.87
C ILE A 13 -7.74 19.35 13.89
N ARG A 14 -7.62 20.68 13.71
CA ARG A 14 -8.34 21.44 12.67
C ARG A 14 -7.94 20.88 11.29
N ARG A 15 -8.84 20.09 10.71
CA ARG A 15 -8.63 19.36 9.43
C ARG A 15 -8.65 20.25 8.19
N GLU A 16 -9.02 21.51 8.37
CA GLU A 16 -9.47 22.42 7.32
C GLU A 16 -8.42 22.69 6.22
N ASN A 17 -7.14 22.36 6.45
CA ASN A 17 -6.03 22.67 5.54
C ASN A 17 -5.09 21.48 5.21
N ILE A 18 -5.46 20.24 5.54
CA ILE A 18 -4.69 19.07 5.10
C ILE A 18 -5.26 18.60 3.76
N VAL A 19 -4.48 18.71 2.69
CA VAL A 19 -4.95 18.40 1.33
C VAL A 19 -4.02 17.37 0.69
N VAL A 20 -4.59 16.29 0.18
CA VAL A 20 -3.84 15.33 -0.65
C VAL A 20 -3.78 15.88 -2.07
N TYR A 21 -2.57 16.17 -2.55
CA TYR A 21 -2.33 16.77 -3.87
C TYR A 21 -2.18 15.71 -4.97
N ASP A 22 -1.52 14.60 -4.64
CA ASP A 22 -1.21 13.55 -5.59
C ASP A 22 -1.16 12.21 -4.88
N VAL A 23 -1.57 11.15 -5.57
CA VAL A 23 -1.51 9.77 -5.11
C VAL A 23 -1.09 8.91 -6.28
N CYS A 24 -0.02 8.14 -6.09
CA CYS A 24 0.44 7.16 -7.04
C CYS A 24 0.41 5.78 -6.39
N ALA A 25 -0.08 4.79 -7.13
CA ALA A 25 -0.04 3.39 -6.73
C ALA A 25 0.46 2.57 -7.91
N THR A 26 1.47 1.73 -7.67
CA THR A 26 2.11 0.90 -8.69
C THR A 26 2.36 -0.49 -8.14
N ILE A 27 2.40 -1.46 -9.04
CA ILE A 27 2.89 -2.81 -8.77
C ILE A 27 4.16 -2.94 -9.60
N ASP A 28 5.22 -3.47 -8.99
CA ASP A 28 6.46 -3.75 -9.70
C ASP A 28 6.17 -4.62 -10.94
N GLN A 29 6.70 -4.20 -12.09
CA GLN A 29 6.48 -4.86 -13.38
C GLN A 29 7.37 -6.10 -13.49
N CYS A 30 7.12 -7.07 -12.61
CA CYS A 30 7.76 -8.37 -12.63
C CYS A 30 6.73 -9.47 -12.38
N PRO A 31 6.96 -10.69 -12.88
CA PRO A 31 6.09 -11.81 -12.58
C PRO A 31 6.26 -12.24 -11.12
N THR A 32 5.20 -12.83 -10.55
CA THR A 32 5.30 -13.57 -9.29
C THR A 32 6.36 -14.65 -9.42
N ARG A 33 7.27 -14.72 -8.45
CA ARG A 33 8.31 -15.74 -8.40
C ARG A 33 7.90 -16.88 -7.48
N ILE A 34 8.17 -18.09 -7.90
CA ILE A 34 7.96 -19.29 -7.09
C ILE A 34 9.31 -19.68 -6.48
N GLU A 35 9.30 -19.98 -5.19
CA GLU A 35 10.45 -20.49 -4.47
C GLU A 35 10.14 -21.86 -3.87
N GLU A 36 10.85 -22.87 -4.37
CA GLU A 36 10.69 -24.29 -4.07
C GLU A 36 11.82 -24.83 -3.20
N THR A 37 12.44 -23.98 -2.39
CA THR A 37 13.55 -24.39 -1.53
C THR A 37 13.15 -25.36 -0.42
N SER A 38 11.85 -25.46 -0.12
CA SER A 38 11.31 -26.38 0.88
C SER A 38 10.64 -27.56 0.18
N PRO A 39 10.93 -28.82 0.59
CA PRO A 39 10.28 -30.00 0.03
C PRO A 39 8.79 -30.12 0.39
N ILE A 40 8.30 -29.28 1.30
CA ILE A 40 6.94 -29.35 1.84
C ILE A 40 6.15 -28.05 1.67
N VAL A 41 6.81 -26.94 1.33
CA VAL A 41 6.16 -25.63 1.22
C VAL A 41 6.57 -24.94 -0.07
N LEU A 42 5.57 -24.50 -0.81
CA LEU A 42 5.72 -23.64 -1.99
C LEU A 42 5.55 -22.18 -1.58
N ARG A 43 6.56 -21.33 -1.81
CA ARG A 43 6.46 -19.90 -1.50
C ARG A 43 6.27 -19.07 -2.77
N TYR A 44 5.15 -18.38 -2.87
CA TYR A 44 4.92 -17.36 -3.88
C TYR A 44 5.42 -16.00 -3.38
N LYS A 45 6.31 -15.38 -4.14
CA LYS A 45 6.75 -14.00 -3.95
C LYS A 45 6.09 -13.11 -4.98
N THR A 46 5.07 -12.39 -4.52
CA THR A 46 4.33 -11.44 -5.34
C THR A 46 5.16 -10.18 -5.56
N PRO A 47 4.96 -9.46 -6.67
CA PRO A 47 5.58 -8.16 -6.88
C PRO A 47 5.18 -7.17 -5.79
N TYR A 48 6.08 -6.24 -5.45
CA TYR A 48 5.78 -5.26 -4.42
C TYR A 48 4.71 -4.27 -4.90
N PHE A 49 3.67 -4.11 -4.08
CA PHE A 49 2.73 -3.01 -4.21
C PHE A 49 3.31 -1.76 -3.54
N LYS A 50 3.52 -0.71 -4.32
CA LYS A 50 4.09 0.56 -3.88
C LYS A 50 3.03 1.64 -3.99
N ALA A 51 2.94 2.49 -2.97
CA ALA A 51 2.08 3.66 -3.01
C ALA A 51 2.83 4.86 -2.45
N SER A 52 2.56 6.02 -3.02
CA SER A 52 3.06 7.30 -2.57
C SER A 52 1.94 8.33 -2.62
N ALA A 53 2.04 9.36 -1.79
CA ALA A 53 1.11 10.45 -1.81
C ALA A 53 1.80 11.75 -1.39
N ARG A 54 1.38 12.85 -1.98
CA ARG A 54 1.83 14.20 -1.66
C ARG A 54 0.74 14.88 -0.85
N VAL A 55 1.09 15.40 0.32
CA VAL A 55 0.14 16.08 1.22
C VAL A 55 0.64 17.46 1.51
N VAL A 56 -0.25 18.43 1.39
CA VAL A 56 -0.06 19.77 1.91
C VAL A 56 -0.51 19.77 3.36
N MET A 57 0.40 20.18 4.24
CA MET A 57 0.11 20.38 5.66
C MET A 57 -0.06 21.88 5.95
N PRO A 58 -0.94 22.24 6.90
CA PRO A 58 -0.97 23.62 7.40
C PRO A 58 0.37 23.99 8.06
N PRO A 59 0.63 25.30 8.25
CA PRO A 59 1.73 25.75 9.09
C PRO A 59 1.69 25.05 10.46
N ILE A 60 2.77 24.36 10.81
CA ILE A 60 2.89 23.64 12.09
C ILE A 60 3.43 24.63 13.14
N PRO A 61 2.76 24.78 14.30
CA PRO A 61 3.27 25.61 15.39
C PRO A 61 4.67 25.19 15.83
N ARG A 62 5.53 26.17 16.21
CA ARG A 62 6.96 25.92 16.53
C ARG A 62 7.21 24.93 17.68
N HIS A 63 6.20 24.65 18.50
CA HIS A 63 6.30 23.75 19.66
C HIS A 63 5.47 22.48 19.50
N GLU A 64 5.03 22.18 18.28
CA GLU A 64 4.30 20.96 17.96
C GLU A 64 5.09 20.10 16.99
N THR A 65 5.03 18.79 17.21
CA THR A 65 5.55 17.78 16.29
C THR A 65 4.39 16.91 15.84
N TRP A 66 4.24 16.78 14.52
CA TRP A 66 3.19 15.96 13.93
C TRP A 66 3.80 14.71 13.32
N VAL A 67 3.17 13.56 13.56
CA VAL A 67 3.56 12.29 12.96
C VAL A 67 2.57 11.96 11.85
N VAL A 68 3.10 11.72 10.65
CA VAL A 68 2.30 11.33 9.49
C VAL A 68 2.46 9.83 9.27
N GLY A 69 1.34 9.11 9.22
CA GLY A 69 1.29 7.68 8.95
C GLY A 69 0.46 7.39 7.71
N TRP A 70 0.84 6.32 7.02
CA TRP A 70 0.15 5.84 5.82
C TRP A 70 -0.33 4.41 6.04
N ILE A 71 -1.53 4.11 5.56
CA ILE A 71 -2.03 2.75 5.46
C ILE A 71 -2.20 2.45 3.98
N GLN A 72 -1.44 1.49 3.49
CA GLN A 72 -1.65 0.92 2.16
C GLN A 72 -2.66 -0.23 2.30
N ALA A 73 -3.76 -0.15 1.58
CA ALA A 73 -4.78 -1.18 1.57
C ALA A 73 -5.04 -1.65 0.14
N CYS A 74 -5.07 -2.96 -0.06
CA CYS A 74 -5.54 -3.60 -1.27
C CYS A 74 -6.88 -4.28 -0.95
N ASN A 75 -7.95 -3.92 -1.67
CA ASN A 75 -9.29 -4.45 -1.38
C ASN A 75 -9.50 -5.86 -1.94
N GLN A 76 -8.84 -6.16 -3.06
CA GLN A 76 -8.98 -7.42 -3.78
C GLN A 76 -7.67 -7.75 -4.45
N MET A 77 -7.22 -8.98 -4.27
CA MET A 77 -6.02 -9.52 -4.89
C MET A 77 -6.38 -10.88 -5.47
N GLU A 78 -6.10 -11.05 -6.76
CA GLU A 78 -6.36 -12.30 -7.47
C GLU A 78 -5.03 -12.92 -7.89
N PHE A 79 -4.95 -14.24 -7.73
CA PHE A 79 -3.77 -15.03 -8.09
C PHE A 79 -4.15 -16.06 -9.13
N PHE A 80 -3.44 -16.06 -10.25
CA PHE A 80 -3.60 -17.03 -11.32
C PHE A 80 -2.33 -17.85 -11.42
N ASN A 81 -2.41 -19.13 -11.06
CA ASN A 81 -1.31 -20.07 -11.29
C ASN A 81 -1.56 -20.78 -12.62
N THR A 82 -0.63 -20.60 -13.55
CA THR A 82 -0.66 -21.33 -14.82
C THR A 82 0.38 -22.44 -14.75
N TYR A 83 -0.08 -23.66 -14.49
CA TYR A 83 0.73 -24.85 -14.66
C TYR A 83 0.50 -25.31 -16.09
N SER A 84 1.51 -25.13 -16.96
CA SER A 84 1.48 -25.67 -18.34
C SER A 84 1.53 -27.21 -18.28
N ASP A 85 2.32 -27.86 -19.14
CA ASP A 85 2.37 -29.33 -19.18
C ASP A 85 3.02 -29.97 -17.94
N LEU A 86 3.59 -29.16 -17.05
CA LEU A 86 4.23 -29.58 -15.78
C LEU A 86 3.22 -29.88 -14.66
N GLY A 87 1.93 -29.60 -14.87
CA GLY A 87 0.86 -29.84 -13.89
C GLY A 87 0.07 -31.14 -14.08
N MET A 88 0.41 -31.95 -15.10
CA MET A 88 -0.21 -33.24 -15.44
C MET A 88 0.64 -34.41 -14.96
#